data_AF-A0AAW5MVY8-F1
#
_entry.id   AF-A0AAW5MVY8-F1
#
_cell.length_a   1.000
_cell.length_b   1.000
_cell.length_c   1.000
_cell.angle_alpha   90.00
_cell.angle_beta   90.00
_cell.angle_gamma   90.00
#
_symmetry.space_group_name_H-M   'P 1'
#
loop_
_entity.id
_entity.type
_entity.pdbx_description
1 polymer ?
#
loop_
_entity_poly.entity_id
_entity_poly.type
_entity_poly.pdbx_seq_one_letter_code
_entity_poly.pdbx_strand_id
1 'polypeptide(L)' 'MLPAQYLTSHNDTPVIKISAKWLREAGFEIGTGVTVKISEGCLILLADNNEVQELRRELYQVKQ' A
#
# COMPACT_ATOMS: atom_id res chain seq x y z
N MET A 1 8.46 -19.03 35.21
CA MET A 1 7.68 -18.49 34.07
C MET A 1 8.69 -17.89 33.10
N LEU A 2 9.07 -18.64 32.07
CA LEU A 2 10.02 -18.14 31.05
C LEU A 2 9.26 -17.26 30.06
N PRO A 3 9.83 -16.13 29.61
CA PRO A 3 9.18 -15.29 28.61
C PRO A 3 9.14 -16.07 27.30
N ALA A 4 7.94 -16.14 26.70
CA ALA A 4 7.73 -16.81 25.43
C ALA A 4 8.67 -16.20 24.39
N GLN A 5 9.57 -17.05 23.89
CA GLN A 5 10.46 -16.74 22.78
C GLN A 5 9.57 -16.48 21.56
N TYR A 6 9.54 -15.25 21.07
CA TYR A 6 8.83 -14.84 19.87
C TYR A 6 9.51 -15.49 18.66
N LEU A 7 9.12 -16.72 18.35
CA LEU A 7 9.49 -17.39 17.11
C LEU A 7 8.68 -16.77 15.97
N THR A 8 9.41 -16.12 15.07
CA THR A 8 8.97 -15.54 13.81
C THR A 8 8.15 -16.52 12.98
N SER A 9 6.84 -16.35 12.97
CA SER A 9 5.93 -16.91 11.97
C SER A 9 5.65 -15.82 10.96
N HIS A 10 5.78 -16.12 9.67
CA HIS A 10 5.50 -15.22 8.54
C HIS A 10 3.98 -14.95 8.36
N ASN A 11 3.24 -14.87 9.46
CA ASN A 11 1.77 -14.86 9.51
C ASN A 11 1.19 -13.75 10.42
N ASP A 12 2.04 -12.89 10.99
CA ASP A 12 1.61 -11.76 11.83
C ASP A 12 1.45 -10.45 11.05
N THR A 13 1.72 -10.45 9.74
CA THR A 13 1.55 -9.26 8.90
C THR A 13 0.08 -9.15 8.44
N PRO A 14 -0.63 -8.06 8.78
CA PRO A 14 -1.99 -7.87 8.29
C PRO A 14 -1.97 -7.68 6.76
N VAL A 15 -2.78 -8.47 6.06
CA VAL A 15 -2.93 -8.41 4.60
C VAL A 15 -4.37 -8.04 4.25
N ILE A 16 -4.53 -7.07 3.36
CA ILE A 16 -5.82 -6.68 2.79
C ILE A 16 -5.81 -7.04 1.31
N LYS A 17 -6.79 -7.83 0.87
CA LYS A 17 -7.00 -8.21 -0.54
C LYS A 17 -8.31 -7.62 -1.03
N ILE A 18 -8.24 -6.81 -2.09
CA ILE A 18 -9.42 -6.19 -2.71
C ILE A 18 -9.45 -6.64 -4.17
N SER A 19 -10.56 -7.24 -4.58
CA SER A 19 -10.77 -7.74 -5.93
C SER A 19 -12.12 -7.27 -6.43
N ALA A 20 -12.15 -6.38 -7.41
CA ALA A 20 -13.37 -5.99 -8.10
C ALA A 20 -13.08 -5.57 -9.55
N LYS A 21 -14.04 -5.79 -10.44
CA LYS A 21 -13.90 -5.46 -11.87
C LYS A 21 -13.71 -3.96 -12.10
N TRP A 22 -14.34 -3.12 -11.26
CA TRP A 22 -14.32 -1.66 -11.37
C TRP A 22 -13.02 -1.02 -10.85
N LEU A 23 -12.09 -1.77 -10.24
CA LEU A 23 -10.85 -1.19 -9.68
C LEU A 23 -10.04 -0.42 -10.73
N ARG A 24 -9.97 -0.95 -11.95
CA ARG A 24 -9.32 -0.29 -13.09
C ARG A 24 -9.98 1.04 -13.44
N GLU A 25 -11.32 1.05 -13.50
CA GLU A 25 -12.12 2.25 -13.77
C GLU A 25 -11.94 3.31 -12.68
N ALA A 26 -11.67 2.89 -11.44
CA ALA A 26 -11.33 3.78 -10.33
C ALA A 26 -9.85 4.17 -10.26
N GLY A 27 -9.03 3.81 -11.26
CA GLY A 27 -7.63 4.20 -11.37
C GLY A 27 -6.63 3.28 -10.65
N PHE A 28 -7.06 2.13 -10.12
CA PHE A 28 -6.16 1.14 -9.51
C PHE A 28 -5.59 0.19 -10.58
N GLU A 29 -4.81 0.76 -11.52
CA GLU A 29 -4.11 -0.01 -12.55
C GLU A 29 -2.83 -0.67 -11.98
N ILE A 30 -2.42 -1.78 -12.60
CA ILE A 30 -1.19 -2.48 -12.21
C ILE A 30 0.00 -1.53 -12.32
N GLY A 31 0.81 -1.47 -11.26
CA GLY A 31 1.99 -0.59 -11.20
C GLY A 31 1.68 0.84 -10.74
N THR A 32 0.42 1.20 -10.56
CA THR A 32 0.04 2.50 -9.97
C THR A 32 0.31 2.48 -8.47
N GLY A 33 1.08 3.44 -7.98
CA GLY A 33 1.23 3.68 -6.56
C GLY A 33 -0.11 4.03 -5.92
N VAL A 34 -0.34 3.55 -4.71
CA VAL A 34 -1.55 3.84 -3.94
C VAL A 34 -1.17 4.52 -2.64
N THR A 35 -1.82 5.63 -2.34
CA THR A 35 -1.73 6.27 -1.04
C THR A 35 -2.82 5.69 -0.12
N VAL A 36 -2.38 5.20 1.04
CA VAL A 36 -3.27 4.68 2.09
C VAL A 36 -3.39 5.72 3.19
N LYS A 37 -4.61 6.11 3.55
CA LYS A 37 -4.90 6.98 4.70
C LYS A 37 -5.76 6.25 5.70
N ILE A 38 -5.55 6.55 6.98
CA ILE A 38 -6.43 6.12 8.08
C ILE A 38 -7.17 7.34 8.57
N SER A 39 -8.51 7.30 8.56
CA SER A 39 -9.37 8.38 9.05
C SER A 39 -10.57 7.79 9.74
N GLU A 40 -10.83 8.19 10.99
CA GLU A 40 -12.03 7.80 11.76
C GLU A 40 -12.30 6.28 11.80
N GLY A 41 -11.24 5.47 11.82
CA GLY A 41 -11.37 3.99 11.82
C GLY A 41 -11.58 3.37 10.43
N CYS A 42 -11.57 4.18 9.36
CA CYS A 42 -11.61 3.71 7.98
C CYS A 42 -10.24 3.75 7.31
N LEU A 43 -9.99 2.79 6.43
CA LEU A 43 -8.89 2.81 5.48
C LEU A 43 -9.37 3.41 4.16
N ILE A 44 -8.72 4.48 3.74
CA ILE A 44 -8.99 5.17 2.47
C ILE A 44 -7.83 4.86 1.54
N LEU A 45 -8.14 4.25 0.39
CA LEU A 45 -7.20 3.92 -0.67
C LEU A 45 -7.39 4.91 -1.80
N LEU A 46 -6.32 5.59 -2.19
CA LEU A 46 -6.31 6.58 -3.26
C LEU A 46 -5.27 6.16 -4.28
N ALA A 47 -5.69 5.90 -5.52
CA ALA A 47 -4.75 5.76 -6.62
C ALA A 47 -4.02 7.09 -6.83
N ASP A 48 -2.69 7.03 -6.88
CA ASP A 48 -1.89 8.23 -7.13
C ASP A 48 -2.12 8.69 -8.59
N ASN A 49 -2.17 10.01 -8.79
CA ASN A 49 -2.26 10.58 -10.13
C ASN A 49 -0.89 10.59 -10.83
N ASN A 50 -0.88 10.89 -12.13
CA ASN A 50 0.33 10.87 -12.96
C ASN A 50 1.45 11.76 -12.41
N GLU A 51 1.12 12.97 -11.93
CA GLU A 51 2.08 13.92 -11.37
C GLU A 51 2.78 13.34 -10.12
N VAL A 52 2.00 12.79 -9.19
CA VAL A 52 2.53 12.13 -7.98
C VAL A 52 3.39 10.92 -8.35
N GLN A 53 3.00 10.14 -9.35
CA GLN A 53 3.77 9.00 -9.84
C GLN A 53 5.11 9.42 -10.44
N GLU A 54 5.13 10.48 -11.24
CA GLU A 54 6.34 11.01 -11.86
C GLU A 54 7.31 11.59 -10.82
N LEU A 55 6.81 12.41 -9.89
CA LEU A 55 7.59 12.94 -8.79
C LEU A 55 8.21 11.83 -7.92
N ARG A 56 7.46 10.76 -7.63
CA ARG A 56 8.01 9.60 -6.91
C ARG A 56 9.14 8.95 -7.71
N ARG A 57 8.97 8.78 -9.02
CA ARG A 57 9.99 8.19 -9.90
C ARG A 57 11.26 9.03 -9.89
N GLU A 58 11.16 10.35 -10.03
CA GLU A 58 12.30 11.27 -9.95
C GLU A 58 13.01 11.18 -8.60
N LEU A 59 12.25 11.18 -7.50
CA LEU A 59 12.81 11.03 -6.15
C LEU A 59 13.57 9.71 -5.97
N TYR A 60 13.12 8.62 -6.58
CA TYR A 60 13.86 7.35 -6.56
C TYR A 60 15.16 7.43 -7.35
N GLN A 61 15.18 8.12 -8.50
CA GLN A 61 16.39 8.27 -9.31
C GLN A 61 17.45 9.15 -8.64
N VAL A 62 17.04 10.19 -7.91
CA VAL A 62 17.97 11.09 -7.19
C VAL A 62 18.56 10.45 -5.94
N LYS A 63 17.88 9.45 -5.36
CA LYS A 63 18.34 8.75 -4.15
C LYS A 63 19.24 7.53 -4.42
N GLN A 64 19.47 7.21 -5.69
CA GLN A 64 20.47 6.22 -6.13
C GLN A 64 21.81 6.92 -6.38
#